data_AF-A0A2C6MEY0-F1
#
_entry.id   AF-A0A2C6MEY0-F1
#
_cell.length_a   1.000
_cell.length_b   1.000
_cell.length_c   1.000
_cell.angle_alpha   90.00
_cell.angle_beta   90.00
_cell.angle_gamma   90.00
#
_symmetry.space_group_name_H-M   'P 1'
#
loop_
_entity.id
_entity.type
_entity.pdbx_description
1 polymer ?
#
loop_
_entity_poly.entity_id
_entity_poly.type
_entity_poly.pdbx_seq_one_letter_code
_entity_poly.pdbx_strand_id
1 'polypeptide(L)' 'MAPFESMAKMLVFAGMILVLIGGLLLLAGKIPGIGKLPGDIFVQRGNFTFYFPVVTSIVLSILLTILLNLFFRR' A
#
# COMPACT_ATOMS: atom_id res chain seq x y z
N MET A 1 5.00 -29.91 -12.68
CA MET A 1 4.99 -28.77 -11.74
C MET A 1 6.33 -28.76 -11.05
N ALA A 2 7.05 -27.64 -11.05
CA ALA A 2 8.35 -27.59 -10.37
C ALA A 2 8.14 -27.82 -8.86
N PRO A 3 8.92 -28.67 -8.18
CA PRO A 3 8.71 -29.01 -6.76
C PRO A 3 8.63 -27.79 -5.84
N PHE A 4 9.29 -26.70 -6.23
CA PHE A 4 9.43 -25.48 -5.45
C PHE A 4 8.47 -24.36 -5.88
N GLU A 5 7.59 -24.60 -6.85
CA GLU A 5 6.75 -23.54 -7.44
C GLU A 5 5.79 -22.90 -6.42
N SER A 6 5.16 -23.72 -5.56
CA SER A 6 4.28 -23.25 -4.48
C SER A 6 5.04 -22.43 -3.44
N MET A 7 6.23 -22.92 -3.06
CA MET A 7 7.08 -22.27 -2.07
C MET A 7 7.66 -20.95 -2.60
N ALA A 8 8.05 -20.89 -3.87
CA ALA A 8 8.49 -19.66 -4.52
C ALA A 8 7.37 -18.61 -4.58
N LYS A 9 6.14 -18.99 -4.95
CA LYS A 9 4.98 -18.08 -4.95
C LYS A 9 4.68 -17.54 -3.56
N MET A 10 4.73 -18.40 -2.54
CA MET A 10 4.53 -18.00 -1.14
C MET A 10 5.60 -16.99 -0.68
N LEU A 11 6.87 -17.24 -0.99
CA LEU A 11 7.98 -16.36 -0.63
C LEU A 11 7.85 -14.98 -1.32
N VAL A 12 7.52 -14.96 -2.61
CA VAL A 12 7.31 -13.71 -3.36
C VAL A 12 6.15 -12.91 -2.78
N PHE A 13 5.04 -13.57 -2.44
CA PHE A 13 3.88 -12.94 -1.82
C PHE A 13 4.19 -12.34 -0.44
N ALA A 14 4.85 -13.11 0.42
CA ALA A 14 5.28 -12.65 1.74
C ALA A 14 6.25 -11.46 1.63
N GLY A 15 7.21 -11.51 0.70
CA GLY A 15 8.15 -10.42 0.44
C GLY A 15 7.44 -9.13 0.01
N MET A 16 6.44 -9.21 -0.88
CA MET A 16 5.65 -8.04 -1.27
C MET A 16 4.92 -7.42 -0.08
N ILE A 17 4.29 -8.22 0.78
CA ILE A 17 3.61 -7.73 2.00
C ILE A 17 4.61 -7.03 2.93
N LEU A 18 5.78 -7.62 3.15
CA LEU A 18 6.81 -7.02 4.01
C LEU A 18 7.32 -5.68 3.46
N VAL A 19 7.55 -5.58 2.15
CA VAL A 19 7.95 -4.33 1.50
C VAL A 19 6.87 -3.26 1.66
N LEU A 20 5.60 -3.61 1.53
CA LEU A 20 4.48 -2.69 1.72
C LEU A 20 4.39 -2.19 3.16
N ILE A 21 4.45 -3.10 4.13
CA ILE A 21 4.42 -2.74 5.56
C ILE A 21 5.63 -1.86 5.91
N GLY A 22 6.83 -2.25 5.48
CA GLY A 22 8.06 -1.48 5.69
C GLY A 22 7.98 -0.09 5.04
N GLY A 23 7.44 0.00 3.83
CA GLY A 23 7.21 1.27 3.14
C GLY A 23 6.23 2.17 3.89
N LEU A 24 5.11 1.63 4.37
CA LEU A 24 4.14 2.36 5.17
C LEU A 24 4.75 2.87 6.49
N LEU A 25 5.56 2.06 7.17
CA LEU A 25 6.22 2.45 8.42
C LEU A 25 7.29 3.53 8.19
N LEU A 26 8.07 3.44 7.11
CA LEU A 26 9.05 4.46 6.73
C LEU A 26 8.39 5.80 6.41
N LEU A 27 7.22 5.77 5.76
CA LEU A 27 6.42 6.97 5.50
C LEU A 27 5.78 7.52 6.78
N ALA A 28 5.27 6.64 7.65
CA ALA A 28 4.68 7.03 8.93
C ALA A 28 5.69 7.74 9.86
N GLY A 29 6.94 7.30 9.89
CA GLY A 29 8.00 7.90 10.73
C GLY A 29 8.56 9.23 10.20
N LYS A 30 8.31 9.58 8.93
CA LYS A 30 8.84 10.80 8.29
C LYS A 30 7.84 11.97 8.22
N ILE A 31 6.63 11.78 8.74
CA ILE A 31 5.59 12.82 8.73
C ILE A 31 5.55 13.49 10.12
N PRO A 32 6.07 14.71 10.29
CA PRO A 32 5.82 15.49 11.50
C PRO A 32 4.37 16.01 11.43
N GLY A 33 3.46 15.34 12.14
CA GLY A 33 2.02 15.66 12.15
C GLY A 33 1.16 14.45 11.77
N ILE A 34 0.85 13.62 12.76
CA ILE A 34 0.16 12.32 12.76
C ILE A 34 -1.19 12.39 12.00
N GLY A 35 -1.16 12.38 10.66
CA GLY A 35 -2.39 12.35 9.85
C GLY A 35 -2.31 12.88 8.41
N LYS A 36 -1.16 13.38 7.92
CA LYS A 36 -1.05 13.88 6.54
C LYS A 36 0.11 13.21 5.81
N LEU A 37 -0.16 12.15 5.05
CA LEU A 37 0.78 11.63 4.07
C LEU A 37 1.10 12.74 3.04
N PRO A 38 2.38 12.98 2.69
CA PRO A 38 2.73 13.92 1.64
C PRO A 38 2.12 13.44 0.32
N GLY A 39 1.11 14.15 -0.16
CA GLY A 39 0.31 13.79 -1.34
C GLY A 39 -1.16 13.49 -1.05
N ASP A 40 -1.55 13.27 0.21
CA ASP A 40 -2.96 13.24 0.60
C ASP A 40 -3.48 14.68 0.76
N ILE A 41 -4.58 14.98 0.06
CA ILE A 41 -5.15 16.33 0.04
C ILE A 41 -5.88 16.53 1.36
N PHE A 42 -5.25 17.27 2.28
CA PHE A 42 -5.87 17.69 3.53
C PHE A 42 -6.14 19.18 3.50
N VAL A 43 -7.41 19.55 3.40
CA VAL A 43 -7.86 20.95 3.43
C VAL A 43 -8.63 21.18 4.71
N GLN A 44 -8.15 22.09 5.55
CA GLN A 44 -8.84 22.52 6.77
C GLN A 44 -9.12 24.02 6.71
N ARG A 45 -10.40 24.40 6.77
CA ARG A 45 -10.87 25.79 6.88
C ARG A 45 -11.86 25.90 8.04
N GLY A 46 -11.45 26.54 9.14
CA GLY A 46 -12.30 26.73 10.31
C GLY A 46 -12.83 25.38 10.85
N ASN A 47 -14.15 25.21 10.88
CA ASN A 47 -14.82 23.96 11.29
C ASN A 47 -14.91 22.88 10.19
N PHE A 48 -14.39 23.13 8.99
CA PHE A 48 -14.43 22.18 7.88
C PHE A 48 -13.07 21.48 7.70
N THR A 49 -13.08 20.15 7.74
CA THR A 49 -11.91 19.31 7.46
C THR A 49 -12.24 18.35 6.33
N PHE A 50 -11.48 18.41 5.24
CA PHE A 50 -11.57 17.52 4.09
C PHE A 50 -10.26 16.76 3.94
N TYR A 51 -10.34 15.43 3.96
CA TYR A 51 -9.23 14.52 3.77
C TYR A 51 -9.48 13.65 2.56
N PHE A 52 -8.57 13.68 1.59
CA PHE A 52 -8.63 12.85 0.40
C PHE A 52 -7.32 12.09 0.21
N PRO A 53 -7.31 10.78 0.51
CA PRO A 53 -6.09 9.99 0.56
C PRO A 53 -5.69 9.47 -0.83
N VAL A 54 -5.17 10.36 -1.67
CA VAL A 54 -4.78 10.07 -3.06
C VAL A 54 -3.71 8.98 -3.10
N VAL A 55 -2.65 9.15 -2.32
CA VAL A 55 -1.47 8.26 -2.38
C VAL A 55 -1.86 6.87 -1.88
N THR A 56 -2.60 6.83 -0.77
CA THR A 56 -3.12 5.58 -0.22
C THR A 56 -4.01 4.84 -1.23
N SER A 57 -4.88 5.55 -1.94
CA SER A 57 -5.78 4.95 -2.93
C SER A 57 -5.01 4.38 -4.13
N ILE A 58 -3.97 5.06 -4.60
CA ILE A 58 -3.10 4.59 -5.69
C ILE A 58 -2.34 3.33 -5.26
N VAL A 59 -1.72 3.36 -4.07
CA VAL A 59 -0.97 2.22 -3.54
C VAL A 59 -1.90 1.01 -3.39
N LEU A 60 -3.07 1.20 -2.78
CA LEU A 60 -4.06 0.15 -2.60
C LEU A 60 -4.53 -0.43 -3.93
N SER A 61 -4.76 0.43 -4.93
CA SER A 61 -5.17 0.02 -6.28
C SER A 61 -4.11 -0.86 -6.95
N ILE A 62 -2.84 -0.44 -6.96
CA ILE A 62 -1.73 -1.22 -7.55
C ILE A 62 -1.61 -2.58 -6.85
N LEU A 63 -1.69 -2.58 -5.51
CA LEU A 63 -1.70 -3.78 -4.69
C LEU A 63 -2.82 -4.74 -5.11
N LEU A 64 -4.05 -4.24 -5.15
CA LEU A 64 -5.22 -5.03 -5.53
C LEU A 64 -5.09 -5.55 -6.96
N THR A 65 -4.59 -4.73 -7.89
CA THR A 65 -4.36 -5.14 -9.28
C THR A 65 -3.34 -6.26 -9.36
N ILE A 66 -2.22 -6.20 -8.64
CA ILE A 66 -1.21 -7.27 -8.62
C ILE A 66 -1.81 -8.54 -8.02
N LEU A 67 -2.52 -8.43 -6.90
CA LEU A 67 -3.18 -9.55 -6.23
C LEU A 67 -4.21 -10.22 -7.15
N LEU A 68 -5.15 -9.45 -7.70
CA LEU A 68 -6.17 -9.95 -8.61
C LEU A 68 -5.54 -10.58 -9.86
N ASN A 69 -4.52 -9.94 -10.45
CA ASN A 69 -3.81 -10.49 -11.60
C ASN A 69 -3.12 -11.82 -11.25
N LEU A 70 -2.53 -11.95 -10.06
CA LEU A 70 -1.90 -13.20 -9.62
C LEU A 70 -2.93 -14.33 -9.31
N PHE A 71 -4.09 -13.99 -8.76
CA PHE A 71 -5.13 -14.97 -8.39
C PHE A 71 -6.04 -15.36 -9.55
N PHE A 72 -6.43 -14.41 -10.41
CA PHE A 72 -7.39 -14.61 -11.50
C PHE A 72 -6.73 -14.93 -12.84
N ARG A 73 -5.45 -14.64 -13.03
CA ARG A 73 -4.75 -14.91 -14.30
C ARG A 73 -3.97 -16.23 -14.26
N ARG A 74 -4.56 -17.25 -13.62
CA ARG A 74 -4.21 -18.66 -13.86
C ARG A 74 -4.63 -19.07 -15.27
#